data_AF-A0A380FMI6-F1
#
_entry.id   AF-A0A380FMI6-F1
#
_cell.length_a   1.000
_cell.length_b   1.000
_cell.length_c   1.000
_cell.angle_alpha   90.00
_cell.angle_beta   90.00
_cell.angle_gamma   90.00
#
_symmetry.space_group_name_H-M   'P 1'
#
loop_
_entity.id
_entity.type
_entity.pdbx_description
1 polymer ?
#
loop_
_entity_poly.entity_id
_entity_poly.type
_entity_poly.pdbx_seq_one_letter_code
_entity_poly.pdbx_strand_id
1 'polypeptide(L)'
;MKPILDFIVDVLSQPAILVALIALIGLIVQKKSAADVTSGTIKTILGFLVLSAGANVVTQSLEPFGKIFQHAFGVQGVVPNNEAIISIALEKYGTTAALIMVFGMIVNIIIARVTNLKYIFLTGHHTFYMAAFLAILLSVGHITGTMTVIIGSVILGLIMAILPALAQPTMRKITGNDQVALGHFGTISYWAAGQIGKLFKGKSKSTEEINFPKGLSFFTRKYY
;
A
#
# COMPACT_ATOMS: atom_id res chain seq x y z
N MET A 1 18.59 5.73 -34.77
CA MET A 1 18.87 5.96 -33.33
C MET A 1 17.64 6.45 -32.57
N LYS A 2 16.90 7.47 -33.03
CA LYS A 2 15.61 7.88 -32.42
C LYS A 2 14.57 6.73 -32.26
N PRO A 3 14.29 5.90 -33.27
CA PRO A 3 13.23 4.88 -33.15
C PRO A 3 13.52 3.79 -32.11
N ILE A 4 14.80 3.45 -31.92
CA ILE A 4 15.23 2.47 -30.92
C ILE A 4 15.17 3.09 -29.52
N LEU A 5 15.55 4.36 -29.39
CA LEU A 5 15.46 5.10 -28.13
C LEU A 5 13.99 5.28 -27.71
N ASP A 6 13.13 5.66 -28.65
CA ASP A 6 11.70 5.84 -28.44
C ASP A 6 11.04 4.51 -28.04
N PHE A 7 11.37 3.41 -28.72
CA PHE A 7 10.91 2.07 -28.34
C PHE A 7 11.35 1.68 -26.92
N ILE A 8 12.61 1.92 -26.56
CA ILE A 8 13.11 1.65 -25.21
C ILE A 8 12.37 2.51 -24.18
N VAL A 9 12.17 3.80 -24.46
CA VAL A 9 11.44 4.72 -23.57
C VAL A 9 9.98 4.26 -23.41
N ASP A 10 9.31 3.85 -24.48
CA ASP A 10 7.92 3.39 -24.44
C ASP A 10 7.76 2.12 -23.62
N VAL A 11 8.67 1.15 -23.78
CA VAL A 11 8.70 -0.10 -23.01
C VAL A 11 8.99 0.18 -21.53
N LEU A 12 9.98 1.03 -21.24
CA LEU A 12 10.35 1.38 -19.87
C LEU A 12 9.32 2.28 -19.17
N SER A 13 8.49 3.00 -19.93
CA SER A 13 7.41 3.83 -19.40
C SER A 13 6.17 3.03 -19.00
N GLN A 14 6.11 1.73 -19.31
CA GLN A 14 5.04 0.86 -18.85
C GLN A 14 5.22 0.55 -17.35
N PRO A 15 4.25 0.92 -16.48
CA PRO A 15 4.35 0.70 -15.04
C PRO A 15 4.65 -0.75 -14.66
N ALA A 16 4.02 -1.72 -15.33
CA ALA A 16 4.26 -3.15 -15.10
C ALA A 16 5.72 -3.56 -15.34
N ILE A 17 6.33 -3.03 -16.41
CA ILE A 17 7.72 -3.32 -16.77
C ILE A 17 8.67 -2.68 -15.77
N LEU A 18 8.43 -1.42 -15.40
CA LEU A 18 9.28 -0.72 -14.45
C LEU A 18 9.28 -1.39 -13.06
N VAL A 19 8.10 -1.76 -12.57
CA VAL A 19 7.97 -2.48 -11.28
C VAL A 19 8.63 -3.86 -11.36
N ALA A 20 8.53 -4.56 -12.49
CA ALA A 20 9.21 -5.83 -12.70
C ALA A 20 10.74 -5.68 -12.77
N LEU A 21 11.27 -4.61 -13.36
CA LEU A 21 12.71 -4.33 -13.36
C LEU A 21 13.23 -4.07 -11.94
N ILE A 22 12.45 -3.37 -11.12
CA ILE A 22 12.78 -3.17 -9.70
C ILE A 22 12.84 -4.53 -8.98
N ALA A 23 11.86 -5.40 -9.20
CA ALA A 23 11.84 -6.75 -8.63
C ALA A 23 13.02 -7.60 -9.13
N LEU A 24 13.32 -7.55 -10.44
CA LEU A 24 14.46 -8.22 -11.06
C LEU A 24 15.78 -7.82 -10.38
N ILE A 25 16.04 -6.52 -10.27
CA ILE A 25 17.24 -5.99 -9.61
C ILE A 25 17.27 -6.42 -8.15
N GLY A 26 16.15 -6.33 -7.44
CA GLY A 26 16.03 -6.75 -6.06
C GLY A 26 16.37 -8.23 -5.84
N LEU A 27 15.93 -9.12 -6.74
CA LEU A 27 16.22 -10.56 -6.68
C LEU A 27 17.68 -10.86 -7.03
N ILE A 28 18.26 -10.14 -8.00
CA ILE A 28 19.68 -10.23 -8.36
C ILE A 28 20.57 -9.81 -7.18
N VAL A 29 20.28 -8.67 -6.54
CA VAL A 29 21.02 -8.17 -5.38
C VAL A 29 20.94 -9.16 -4.21
N GLN A 30 19.80 -9.84 -4.04
CA GLN A 30 19.62 -10.92 -3.07
C GLN A 30 20.30 -12.23 -3.46
N LYS A 31 21.01 -12.28 -4.60
CA LYS A 31 21.70 -13.46 -5.13
C LYS A 31 20.79 -14.68 -5.25
N LYS A 32 19.53 -14.47 -5.65
CA LYS A 32 18.58 -15.55 -5.90
C LYS A 32 18.97 -16.34 -7.16
N SER A 33 18.47 -17.57 -7.27
CA SER A 33 18.75 -18.42 -8.43
C SER A 33 18.21 -17.78 -9.71
N ALA A 34 18.80 -18.09 -10.88
CA ALA A 34 18.31 -17.56 -12.17
C ALA A 34 16.83 -17.90 -12.41
N ALA A 35 16.39 -19.09 -11.94
CA ALA A 35 14.99 -19.51 -12.00
C ALA A 35 14.09 -18.61 -11.13
N ASP A 36 14.50 -18.29 -9.90
CA ASP A 36 13.75 -17.41 -9.00
C ASP A 36 13.69 -15.98 -9.52
N VAL A 37 14.81 -15.47 -10.04
CA VAL A 37 14.90 -14.13 -10.65
C VAL A 37 13.93 -14.01 -11.82
N THR A 38 13.92 -15.00 -12.72
CA THR A 38 13.03 -15.03 -13.88
C THR A 38 11.57 -15.18 -13.47
N SER A 39 11.25 -16.16 -12.62
CA SER A 39 9.89 -16.40 -12.14
C SER A 39 9.33 -15.22 -11.37
N GLY A 40 10.13 -14.62 -10.48
CA GLY A 40 9.75 -13.44 -9.71
C GLY A 40 9.44 -12.25 -10.59
N THR A 41 10.29 -11.97 -11.58
CA THR A 41 10.08 -10.86 -12.54
C THR A 41 8.79 -11.05 -13.34
N ILE A 42 8.55 -12.25 -13.89
CA ILE A 42 7.32 -12.55 -14.64
C ILE A 42 6.09 -12.43 -13.75
N LYS A 43 6.15 -12.96 -12.52
CA LYS A 43 5.04 -12.85 -11.55
C LYS A 43 4.74 -11.39 -11.20
N THR A 44 5.75 -10.53 -11.12
CA THR A 44 5.54 -9.10 -10.89
C THR A 44 4.82 -8.44 -12.07
N ILE A 45 5.20 -8.75 -13.32
CA ILE A 45 4.50 -8.26 -14.52
C ILE A 45 3.04 -8.72 -14.50
N LEU A 46 2.82 -10.03 -14.36
CA LEU A 46 1.47 -10.62 -14.38
C LEU A 46 0.62 -10.09 -13.22
N GLY A 47 1.18 -9.94 -12.03
CA GLY A 47 0.49 -9.39 -10.87
C GLY A 47 0.00 -7.97 -11.12
N PHE A 48 0.82 -7.11 -11.75
CA PHE A 48 0.43 -5.75 -12.09
C PHE A 48 -0.67 -5.72 -13.17
N LEU A 49 -0.57 -6.57 -14.20
CA LEU A 49 -1.58 -6.67 -15.25
C LEU A 49 -2.94 -7.13 -14.70
N VAL A 50 -2.93 -8.17 -13.86
CA VAL A 50 -4.15 -8.68 -13.20
C VAL A 50 -4.76 -7.61 -12.29
N LEU A 51 -3.93 -6.89 -11.53
CA LEU A 51 -4.41 -5.80 -10.67
C LEU A 51 -5.10 -4.70 -11.49
N SER A 52 -4.48 -4.27 -12.58
CA SER A 52 -5.02 -3.22 -13.47
C SER A 52 -6.34 -3.66 -14.12
N ALA A 53 -6.40 -4.90 -14.60
CA ALA A 53 -7.61 -5.48 -15.17
C ALA A 53 -8.74 -5.58 -14.13
N GLY A 54 -8.45 -6.09 -12.93
CA GLY A 54 -9.42 -6.20 -11.84
C GLY A 54 -9.96 -4.85 -11.39
N ALA A 55 -9.10 -3.83 -11.30
CA ALA A 55 -9.51 -2.47 -10.97
C ALA A 55 -10.46 -1.86 -12.01
N ASN A 56 -10.23 -2.12 -13.30
CA ASN A 56 -11.13 -1.67 -14.35
C ASN A 56 -12.50 -2.34 -14.26
N VAL A 57 -12.55 -3.65 -13.99
CA VAL A 57 -13.83 -4.37 -13.76
C VAL A 57 -14.59 -3.76 -12.57
N VAL A 58 -13.91 -3.56 -11.44
CA VAL A 58 -14.52 -2.95 -10.25
C VAL A 58 -15.01 -1.53 -10.56
N THR A 59 -14.19 -0.69 -11.19
CA THR A 59 -14.59 0.70 -11.51
C THR A 59 -15.81 0.75 -12.43
N GLN A 60 -15.85 -0.10 -13.46
CA GLN A 60 -16.99 -0.18 -14.37
C GLN A 60 -18.28 -0.60 -13.66
N SER A 61 -18.20 -1.45 -12.62
CA SER A 61 -19.35 -1.80 -11.80
C SER A 61 -19.78 -0.70 -10.83
N LEU A 62 -18.83 0.11 -10.35
CA LEU A 62 -19.09 1.20 -9.40
C LEU A 62 -19.61 2.47 -10.07
N GLU A 63 -19.28 2.71 -11.34
CA GLU A 63 -19.71 3.92 -12.06
C GLU A 63 -21.25 4.04 -12.17
N PRO A 64 -22.02 3.01 -12.57
CA PRO A 64 -23.48 3.06 -12.57
C PRO A 64 -24.06 3.29 -11.18
N PHE A 65 -23.48 2.64 -10.16
CA PHE A 65 -23.89 2.82 -8.77
C PHE A 65 -23.69 4.27 -8.31
N GLY A 66 -22.54 4.87 -8.63
CA GLY A 66 -22.26 6.28 -8.36
C GLY A 66 -23.27 7.23 -9.01
N LYS A 67 -23.64 6.97 -10.28
CA LYS A 67 -24.67 7.76 -11.00
C LYS A 67 -26.05 7.65 -10.36
N ILE A 68 -26.45 6.45 -9.92
CA ILE A 68 -27.73 6.24 -9.22
C ILE A 68 -27.73 7.00 -7.90
N PHE A 69 -26.66 6.89 -7.11
CA PHE A 69 -26.54 7.60 -5.83
C PHE A 69 -26.55 9.13 -6.01
N GLN A 70 -25.85 9.63 -7.03
CA GLN A 70 -25.86 11.05 -7.37
C GLN A 70 -27.27 11.53 -7.76
N HIS A 71 -27.98 10.75 -8.58
CA HIS A 71 -29.35 11.08 -8.99
C HIS A 71 -30.34 11.03 -7.82
N ALA A 72 -30.24 10.01 -6.96
CA ALA A 72 -31.19 9.78 -5.87
C ALA A 72 -30.97 10.71 -4.67
N PHE A 73 -29.72 11.07 -4.38
CA PHE A 73 -29.35 11.76 -3.14
C PHE A 73 -28.58 13.08 -3.36
N GLY A 74 -28.33 13.48 -4.61
CA GLY A 74 -27.61 14.71 -4.95
C GLY A 74 -26.12 14.69 -4.55
N VAL A 75 -25.58 13.53 -4.18
CA VAL A 75 -24.20 13.41 -3.70
C VAL A 75 -23.25 13.40 -4.90
N GLN A 76 -22.34 14.37 -4.98
CA GLN A 76 -21.27 14.38 -5.97
C GLN A 76 -20.08 13.60 -5.44
N GLY A 77 -19.61 12.57 -6.17
CA GLY A 77 -18.41 11.85 -5.78
C GLY A 77 -18.18 10.54 -6.52
N VAL A 78 -16.97 10.01 -6.35
CA VAL A 78 -16.60 8.64 -6.77
C VAL A 78 -16.92 7.66 -5.64
N VAL A 79 -17.29 6.43 -6.00
CA VAL A 79 -17.51 5.40 -4.98
C VAL A 79 -16.17 5.03 -4.35
N PRO A 80 -16.02 5.10 -3.02
CA PRO A 80 -14.72 4.88 -2.38
C PRO A 80 -14.29 3.41 -2.53
N ASN A 81 -13.32 3.17 -3.40
CA ASN A 81 -12.65 1.88 -3.53
C ASN A 81 -11.16 2.13 -3.75
N ASN A 82 -10.36 1.80 -2.73
CA ASN A 82 -8.93 2.13 -2.72
C ASN A 82 -8.19 1.41 -3.85
N GLU A 83 -8.47 0.11 -4.07
CA GLU A 83 -7.80 -0.67 -5.10
C GLU A 83 -8.13 -0.15 -6.50
N ALA A 84 -9.40 0.16 -6.77
CA ALA A 84 -9.87 0.63 -8.06
C ALA A 84 -9.30 2.01 -8.42
N ILE A 85 -9.44 2.98 -7.51
CA ILE A 85 -9.00 4.36 -7.73
C ILE A 85 -7.48 4.43 -7.89
N ILE A 86 -6.73 3.72 -7.03
CA ILE A 86 -5.27 3.75 -7.09
C ILE A 86 -4.76 3.02 -8.32
N SER A 87 -5.34 1.89 -8.71
CA SER A 87 -4.90 1.15 -9.90
C SER A 87 -5.09 1.95 -11.19
N ILE A 88 -6.19 2.72 -11.30
CA ILE A 88 -6.36 3.67 -12.42
C ILE A 88 -5.30 4.76 -12.35
N ALA A 89 -5.04 5.31 -11.17
CA ALA A 89 -4.02 6.33 -11.02
C ALA A 89 -2.61 5.83 -11.34
N LEU A 90 -2.34 4.53 -11.15
CA LEU A 90 -1.07 3.89 -11.51
C LEU A 90 -0.84 3.82 -13.03
N GLU A 91 -1.89 3.89 -13.87
CA GLU A 91 -1.70 4.02 -15.32
C GLU A 91 -0.99 5.34 -15.67
N LYS A 92 -1.30 6.42 -14.94
CA LYS A 92 -0.72 7.75 -15.17
C LYS A 92 0.54 8.03 -14.33
N TYR A 93 0.57 7.57 -13.09
CA TYR A 93 1.61 7.90 -12.11
C TYR A 93 2.47 6.70 -11.71
N GLY A 94 2.27 5.53 -12.32
CA GLY A 94 2.91 4.28 -11.91
C GLY A 94 4.44 4.34 -11.88
N THR A 95 5.05 5.02 -12.86
CA THR A 95 6.50 5.22 -12.90
C THR A 95 6.98 6.03 -11.70
N THR A 96 6.38 7.19 -11.45
CA THR A 96 6.70 8.04 -10.29
C THR A 96 6.44 7.32 -8.97
N ALA A 97 5.34 6.58 -8.87
CA ALA A 97 4.98 5.79 -7.70
C ALA A 97 6.01 4.69 -7.40
N ALA A 98 6.48 3.99 -8.44
CA ALA A 98 7.47 2.92 -8.29
C ALA A 98 8.81 3.47 -7.81
N LEU A 99 9.25 4.61 -8.37
CA LEU A 99 10.44 5.32 -7.91
C LEU A 99 10.28 5.78 -6.46
N ILE A 100 9.14 6.41 -6.11
CA ILE A 100 8.85 6.84 -4.75
C ILE A 100 8.93 5.67 -3.77
N MET A 101 8.34 4.52 -4.13
CA MET A 101 8.36 3.31 -3.31
C MET A 101 9.78 2.79 -3.07
N VAL A 102 10.60 2.69 -4.12
CA VAL A 102 11.98 2.17 -4.00
C VAL A 102 12.84 3.09 -3.15
N PHE A 103 12.88 4.37 -3.48
CA PHE A 103 13.68 5.34 -2.73
C PHE A 103 13.10 5.57 -1.33
N GLY A 104 11.78 5.48 -1.15
CA GLY A 104 11.13 5.54 0.15
C GLY A 104 11.49 4.35 1.05
N MET A 105 11.60 3.15 0.49
CA MET A 105 12.12 1.98 1.21
C MET A 105 13.59 2.18 1.61
N ILE A 106 14.42 2.73 0.72
CA ILE A 106 15.81 3.07 1.05
C ILE A 106 15.85 4.07 2.23
N VAL A 107 15.03 5.12 2.19
CA VAL A 107 14.91 6.08 3.29
C VAL A 107 14.44 5.38 4.57
N ASN A 108 13.45 4.48 4.52
CA ASN A 108 13.00 3.72 5.68
C ASN A 108 14.13 2.86 6.29
N ILE A 109 14.93 2.18 5.46
CA ILE A 109 16.10 1.41 5.89
C ILE A 109 17.15 2.34 6.53
N ILE A 110 17.43 3.50 5.94
CA ILE A 110 18.37 4.48 6.50
C ILE A 110 17.88 4.94 7.88
N ILE A 111 16.61 5.32 8.00
CA ILE A 111 16.00 5.73 9.28
C ILE A 111 16.15 4.61 10.31
N ALA A 112 15.82 3.36 9.95
CA ALA A 112 15.97 2.22 10.84
C ALA A 112 17.43 1.93 11.21
N ARG A 113 18.38 2.26 10.34
CA ARG A 113 19.81 2.11 10.63
C ARG A 113 20.29 3.16 11.63
N VAL A 114 19.98 4.43 11.40
CA VAL A 114 20.58 5.57 12.13
C VAL A 114 19.79 6.00 13.38
N THR A 115 18.47 5.77 13.41
CA THR A 115 17.60 6.19 14.53
C THR A 115 17.20 5.01 15.41
N ASN A 116 16.47 5.27 16.49
CA ASN A 116 15.87 4.22 17.33
C ASN A 116 14.58 3.61 16.74
N LEU A 117 14.11 4.09 15.58
CA LEU A 117 12.92 3.57 14.89
C LEU A 117 13.27 2.32 14.06
N LYS A 118 13.45 1.17 14.72
CA LYS A 118 13.88 -0.09 14.09
C LYS A 118 12.75 -0.83 13.36
N TYR A 119 11.94 -0.12 12.58
CA TYR A 119 10.78 -0.67 11.87
C TYR A 119 11.00 -0.66 10.36
N ILE A 120 10.87 -1.84 9.74
CA ILE A 120 10.91 -2.01 8.28
C ILE A 120 9.52 -2.40 7.81
N PHE A 121 8.94 -1.56 6.95
CA PHE A 121 7.57 -1.73 6.49
C PHE A 121 7.54 -2.63 5.24
N LEU A 122 7.26 -3.91 5.44
CA LEU A 122 7.39 -4.95 4.40
C LEU A 122 6.14 -5.13 3.51
N THR A 123 5.06 -4.41 3.76
CA THR A 123 3.79 -4.56 3.02
C THR A 123 3.83 -3.86 1.65
N GLY A 124 4.49 -4.49 0.67
CA GLY A 124 4.82 -3.88 -0.62
C GLY A 124 3.64 -3.25 -1.39
N HIS A 125 2.49 -3.94 -1.50
CA HIS A 125 1.34 -3.42 -2.25
C HIS A 125 0.74 -2.15 -1.63
N HIS A 126 0.61 -2.11 -0.30
CA HIS A 126 0.20 -0.89 0.40
C HIS A 126 1.23 0.23 0.24
N THR A 127 2.52 -0.09 0.34
CA THR A 127 3.59 0.91 0.15
C THR A 127 3.52 1.52 -1.24
N PHE A 128 3.26 0.70 -2.25
CA PHE A 128 3.10 1.14 -3.63
C PHE A 128 1.85 2.02 -3.82
N TYR A 129 0.74 1.66 -3.18
CA TYR A 129 -0.48 2.48 -3.18
C TYR A 129 -0.27 3.84 -2.51
N MET A 130 0.41 3.86 -1.36
CA MET A 130 0.74 5.12 -0.70
C MET A 130 1.72 5.95 -1.55
N ALA A 131 2.69 5.32 -2.21
CA ALA A 131 3.59 6.00 -3.12
C ALA A 131 2.84 6.65 -4.30
N ALA A 132 1.84 5.96 -4.86
CA ALA A 132 0.96 6.51 -5.89
C ALA A 132 0.13 7.67 -5.37
N PHE A 133 -0.46 7.53 -4.18
CA PHE A 133 -1.19 8.62 -3.53
C PHE A 133 -0.32 9.86 -3.31
N LEU A 134 0.92 9.69 -2.82
CA LEU A 134 1.88 10.79 -2.66
C LEU A 134 2.27 11.42 -4.00
N ALA A 135 2.47 10.62 -5.05
CA ALA A 135 2.73 11.14 -6.39
C ALA A 135 1.60 12.05 -6.88
N ILE A 136 0.34 11.64 -6.68
CA ILE A 136 -0.84 12.43 -7.03
C ILE A 136 -0.91 13.70 -6.18
N LEU A 137 -0.80 13.57 -4.86
CA LEU A 137 -0.93 14.68 -3.91
C LEU A 137 0.08 15.79 -4.22
N LEU A 138 1.35 15.41 -4.45
CA LEU A 138 2.42 16.35 -4.80
C LEU A 138 2.20 16.97 -6.18
N SER A 139 1.74 16.19 -7.17
CA SER A 139 1.39 16.68 -8.50
C SER A 139 0.25 17.71 -8.48
N VAL A 140 -0.80 17.45 -7.68
CA VAL A 140 -1.90 18.41 -7.44
C VAL A 140 -1.38 19.66 -6.74
N GLY A 141 -0.40 19.52 -5.83
CA GLY A 141 0.33 20.63 -5.22
C GLY A 141 1.36 21.31 -6.13
N HIS A 142 1.32 21.06 -7.44
CA HIS A 142 2.23 21.63 -8.45
C HIS A 142 3.71 21.25 -8.31
N ILE A 143 4.04 20.19 -7.55
CA ILE A 143 5.38 19.62 -7.47
C ILE A 143 5.48 18.50 -8.51
N THR A 144 6.34 18.68 -9.52
CA THR A 144 6.47 17.76 -10.65
C THR A 144 7.89 17.21 -10.84
N GLY A 145 7.99 16.14 -11.62
CA GLY A 145 9.26 15.54 -12.03
C GLY A 145 10.08 14.96 -10.85
N THR A 146 11.39 15.17 -10.89
CA THR A 146 12.33 14.62 -9.91
C THR A 146 12.04 15.05 -8.47
N MET A 147 11.54 16.28 -8.27
CA MET A 147 11.21 16.77 -6.94
C MET A 147 10.04 16.00 -6.31
N THR A 148 9.07 15.55 -7.11
CA THR A 148 7.98 14.68 -6.65
C THR A 148 8.54 13.38 -6.09
N VAL A 149 9.52 12.78 -6.77
CA VAL A 149 10.15 11.54 -6.33
C VAL A 149 10.91 11.76 -5.02
N ILE A 150 11.76 12.79 -4.95
CA ILE A 150 12.58 13.06 -3.76
C ILE A 150 11.70 13.31 -2.53
N ILE A 151 10.74 14.24 -2.63
CA ILE A 151 9.87 14.60 -1.52
C ILE A 151 8.97 13.42 -1.14
N GLY A 152 8.38 12.76 -2.13
CA GLY A 152 7.53 11.59 -1.92
C GLY A 152 8.26 10.47 -1.20
N SER A 153 9.50 10.17 -1.58
CA SER A 153 10.32 9.13 -0.94
C SER A 153 10.69 9.46 0.50
N VAL A 154 11.05 10.72 0.78
CA VAL A 154 11.35 11.16 2.16
C VAL A 154 10.11 11.03 3.04
N ILE A 155 8.96 11.53 2.56
CA ILE A 155 7.69 11.43 3.29
C ILE A 155 7.32 9.96 3.50
N LEU A 156 7.36 9.14 2.46
CA LEU A 156 6.99 7.73 2.54
C LEU A 156 7.89 6.97 3.53
N GLY A 157 9.21 7.14 3.44
CA GLY A 157 10.15 6.48 4.33
C GLY A 157 9.98 6.88 5.80
N LEU A 158 9.66 8.16 6.06
CA LEU A 158 9.33 8.65 7.40
C LEU A 158 8.04 8.01 7.93
N ILE A 159 6.97 8.00 7.12
CA ILE A 159 5.68 7.39 7.49
C ILE A 159 5.87 5.90 7.79
N MET A 160 6.65 5.18 6.97
CA MET A 160 6.96 3.76 7.16
C MET A 160 7.73 3.47 8.45
N ALA A 161 8.47 4.43 9.01
CA ALA A 161 9.14 4.29 10.30
C ALA A 161 8.26 4.72 11.48
N ILE A 162 7.51 5.82 11.33
CA ILE A 162 6.73 6.46 12.41
C ILE A 162 5.46 5.68 12.71
N LEU A 163 4.71 5.22 11.69
CA LEU A 163 3.43 4.57 11.92
C LEU A 163 3.55 3.26 12.71
N PRO A 164 4.47 2.33 12.38
CA PRO A 164 4.65 1.14 13.20
C PRO A 164 5.05 1.49 14.64
N ALA A 165 5.90 2.50 14.82
CA ALA A 165 6.29 2.98 16.15
C ALA A 165 5.09 3.50 16.97
N LEU A 166 4.18 4.24 16.33
CA LEU A 166 2.95 4.74 16.95
C LEU A 166 2.03 3.60 17.41
N ALA A 167 1.89 2.56 16.58
CA ALA A 167 1.07 1.40 16.91
C ALA A 167 1.74 0.41 17.89
N GLN A 168 3.06 0.42 18.01
CA GLN A 168 3.79 -0.64 18.72
C GLN A 168 3.35 -0.85 20.18
N PRO A 169 3.09 0.20 21.00
CA PRO A 169 2.61 0.00 22.36
C PRO A 169 1.26 -0.72 22.43
N THR A 170 0.40 -0.54 21.43
CA THR A 170 -0.88 -1.25 21.31
C THR A 170 -0.65 -2.66 20.77
N MET A 171 0.20 -2.83 19.75
CA MET A 171 0.52 -4.15 19.20
C MET A 171 1.12 -5.08 20.24
N ARG A 172 2.06 -4.63 21.07
CA ARG A 172 2.64 -5.44 22.18
C ARG A 172 1.58 -5.99 23.13
N LYS A 173 0.50 -5.24 23.38
CA LYS A 173 -0.60 -5.69 24.24
C LYS A 173 -1.49 -6.72 23.55
N ILE A 174 -1.63 -6.62 22.23
CA ILE A 174 -2.45 -7.54 21.42
C ILE A 174 -1.69 -8.85 21.17
N THR A 175 -0.41 -8.78 20.82
CA THR A 175 0.41 -9.93 20.42
C THR A 175 1.15 -10.58 21.58
N GLY A 176 1.29 -9.88 22.72
CA GLY A 176 2.06 -10.33 23.88
C GLY A 176 3.58 -10.38 23.67
N ASN A 177 4.09 -9.87 22.54
CA ASN A 177 5.52 -9.85 22.23
C ASN A 177 5.92 -8.58 21.44
N ASP A 178 7.23 -8.40 21.24
CA ASP A 178 7.80 -7.24 20.52
C ASP A 178 8.43 -7.60 19.17
N GLN A 179 8.10 -8.76 18.61
CA GLN A 179 8.74 -9.25 17.38
C GLN A 179 8.10 -8.68 16.11
N VAL A 180 6.84 -8.25 16.19
CA VAL A 180 6.06 -7.78 15.05
C VAL A 180 5.48 -6.39 15.32
N ALA A 181 5.42 -5.59 14.26
CA ALA A 181 4.85 -4.26 14.27
C ALA A 181 3.81 -4.11 13.14
N LEU A 182 2.88 -3.17 13.29
CA LEU A 182 1.82 -2.97 12.30
C LEU A 182 2.28 -2.09 11.15
N GLY A 183 2.48 -2.69 9.98
CA GLY A 183 2.79 -2.00 8.73
C GLY A 183 1.53 -1.69 7.92
N HIS A 184 0.76 -0.68 8.33
CA HIS A 184 -0.43 -0.22 7.61
C HIS A 184 -0.59 1.31 7.63
N PHE A 185 -1.08 1.91 6.55
CA PHE A 185 -1.21 3.38 6.44
C PHE A 185 -2.45 3.95 7.16
N GLY A 186 -3.41 3.09 7.52
CA GLY A 186 -4.51 3.42 8.43
C GLY A 186 -4.11 3.47 9.91
N THR A 187 -2.83 3.35 10.25
CA THR A 187 -2.41 3.17 11.66
C THR A 187 -2.85 4.31 12.59
N ILE A 188 -2.96 5.54 12.11
CA ILE A 188 -3.43 6.67 12.93
C ILE A 188 -4.87 6.43 13.41
N SER A 189 -5.77 5.93 12.55
CA SER A 189 -7.15 5.66 12.94
C SER A 189 -7.24 4.46 13.89
N TYR A 190 -6.42 3.43 13.68
CA TYR A 190 -6.34 2.29 14.60
C TYR A 190 -5.83 2.69 15.98
N TRP A 191 -4.79 3.52 16.00
CA TRP A 191 -4.26 4.08 17.24
C TRP A 191 -5.30 4.93 17.94
N ALA A 192 -5.99 5.82 17.22
CA ALA A 192 -7.04 6.68 17.77
C ALA A 192 -8.20 5.85 18.36
N ALA A 193 -8.68 4.84 17.63
CA ALA A 193 -9.68 3.89 18.11
C ALA A 193 -9.21 3.19 19.39
N GLY A 194 -7.95 2.77 19.43
CA GLY A 194 -7.33 2.20 20.63
C GLY A 194 -7.26 3.17 21.82
N GLN A 195 -6.99 4.46 21.60
CA GLN A 195 -7.00 5.46 22.67
C GLN A 195 -8.42 5.72 23.19
N ILE A 196 -9.39 5.88 22.30
CA ILE A 196 -10.80 6.07 22.67
C ILE A 196 -11.30 4.84 23.43
N GLY A 197 -10.96 3.64 22.98
CA GLY A 197 -11.32 2.38 23.65
C GLY A 197 -10.85 2.30 25.12
N LYS A 198 -9.74 2.96 25.48
CA LYS A 198 -9.28 3.00 26.88
C LYS A 198 -10.26 3.73 27.80
N LEU A 199 -11.04 4.69 27.30
CA LEU A 199 -12.07 5.40 28.06
C LEU A 199 -13.25 4.48 28.46
N PHE A 200 -13.37 3.34 27.77
CA PHE A 200 -14.41 2.34 28.00
C PHE A 200 -13.88 1.04 28.60
N LYS A 201 -12.59 1.01 29.01
CA LYS A 201 -11.95 -0.19 29.56
C LYS A 201 -12.72 -0.70 30.80
N GLY A 202 -13.03 -2.00 30.81
CA GLY A 202 -13.74 -2.66 31.91
C GLY A 202 -15.27 -2.55 31.86
N LYS A 203 -15.83 -1.84 30.86
CA LYS A 203 -17.28 -1.69 30.69
C LYS A 203 -17.91 -2.75 29.78
N SER A 204 -17.10 -3.56 29.09
CA SER A 204 -17.57 -4.69 28.28
C SER A 204 -16.53 -5.81 28.23
N LYS A 205 -17.00 -7.04 27.99
CA LYS A 205 -16.12 -8.17 27.67
C LYS A 205 -15.53 -8.01 26.27
N SER A 206 -14.40 -8.65 26.03
CA SER A 206 -13.84 -8.75 24.69
C SER A 206 -14.80 -9.51 23.77
N THR A 207 -14.92 -9.08 22.51
CA THR A 207 -15.68 -9.85 21.50
C THR A 207 -15.07 -11.24 21.27
N GLU A 208 -13.79 -11.39 21.56
CA GLU A 208 -13.04 -12.66 21.53
C GLU A 208 -13.48 -13.66 22.61
N GLU A 209 -14.20 -13.19 23.64
CA GLU A 209 -14.68 -14.01 24.76
C GLU A 209 -16.17 -14.35 24.64
N ILE A 210 -16.82 -13.98 23.52
CA ILE A 210 -18.24 -14.25 23.30
C ILE A 210 -18.43 -15.73 22.92
N ASN A 211 -19.11 -16.46 23.80
CA ASN A 211 -19.55 -17.83 23.52
C ASN A 211 -20.86 -17.81 22.74
N PHE A 212 -20.78 -18.07 21.43
CA PHE A 212 -21.97 -18.15 20.58
C PHE A 212 -22.71 -19.50 20.77
N PRO A 213 -24.06 -19.50 20.73
CA PRO A 213 -24.84 -20.74 20.73
C PRO A 213 -24.55 -21.57 19.47
N LYS A 214 -24.79 -22.88 19.50
CA LYS A 214 -24.39 -23.83 18.43
C LYS A 214 -24.79 -23.40 17.01
N GLY A 215 -26.01 -22.85 16.83
CA GLY A 215 -26.48 -22.37 15.51
C GLY A 215 -25.76 -21.11 14.99
N LEU A 216 -25.09 -20.37 15.87
CA LEU A 216 -24.33 -19.16 15.57
C LEU A 216 -22.81 -19.40 15.66
N SER A 217 -22.37 -20.66 15.80
CA SER A 217 -20.96 -21.02 15.93
C SER A 217 -20.09 -20.67 14.71
N PHE A 218 -20.71 -20.27 13.59
CA PHE A 218 -19.96 -19.71 12.47
C PHE A 218 -19.36 -18.33 12.79
N PHE A 219 -19.98 -17.54 13.68
CA PHE A 219 -19.43 -16.26 14.15
C PHE A 219 -18.19 -16.41 15.03
N THR A 220 -18.00 -17.58 15.64
CA THR A 220 -16.78 -17.95 16.38
C THR A 220 -15.63 -18.40 15.48
N ARG A 221 -15.84 -18.64 14.17
CA ARG A 221 -14.76 -19.15 13.31
C ARG A 221 -13.79 -18.04 12.94
N LYS A 222 -12.62 -18.04 13.60
CA LYS A 222 -11.40 -17.47 13.03
C LYS A 222 -10.92 -18.41 11.92
N TYR A 223 -11.21 -18.06 10.67
CA TYR A 223 -10.62 -18.74 9.52
C TYR A 223 -9.13 -18.35 9.47
N TYR A 224 -8.27 -19.27 9.94
CA TYR A 224 -6.85 -19.30 9.61
C TYR A 224 -6.60 -20.48 8.68
#